data_AF-A0A822MU24-F1
#
_entry.id   AF-A0A822MU24-F1
#
_cell.length_a   1.000
_cell.length_b   1.000
_cell.length_c   1.000
_cell.angle_alpha   90.00
_cell.angle_beta   90.00
_cell.angle_gamma   90.00
#
_symmetry.space_group_name_H-M   'P 1'
#
loop_
_entity.id
_entity.type
_entity.pdbx_description
1 polymer ?
#
loop_
_entity_poly.entity_id
_entity_poly.type
_entity_poly.pdbx_seq_one_letter_code
_entity_poly.pdbx_strand_id
1 'polypeptide(L)'
;MIPLVSAQLVKAILSGYQKVLGKTVDIEAFGLSYHIYEQNSYYFPSKPLIVFLNFLHHTLSTKQLVDFYTYIINNFAIPHYLAQCSSKPTNVRDSLQKMIEISRIQAPSAQITLEENSDIFWLKRTQVIHGLDDTPSDFVFVLFVQLWINTMLGKAVKIHKIHTPSKSLFTLGALTVTNPQTDIHYQKGFTSVGLLTSLLERETTLPNEYFENL
;
A
#
# COMPACT_ATOMS: atom_id res chain seq x y z
N MET A 1 12.98 -22.29 4.83
CA MET A 1 13.03 -20.99 5.54
C MET A 1 11.60 -20.56 5.84
N ILE A 2 11.27 -20.21 7.08
CA ILE A 2 9.93 -19.70 7.42
C ILE A 2 9.93 -18.20 7.11
N PRO A 3 9.03 -17.69 6.25
CA PRO A 3 8.98 -16.26 5.96
C PRO A 3 8.50 -15.51 7.20
N LEU A 4 9.20 -14.43 7.54
CA LEU A 4 8.97 -13.62 8.73
C LEU A 4 8.44 -12.23 8.37
N VAL A 5 7.64 -11.63 9.25
CA VAL A 5 7.10 -10.26 9.13
C VAL A 5 7.39 -9.47 10.40
N SER A 6 7.57 -8.16 10.31
CA SER A 6 7.93 -7.35 11.48
C SER A 6 6.78 -7.27 12.50
N ALA A 7 7.14 -7.23 13.78
CA ALA A 7 6.17 -7.04 14.87
C ALA A 7 5.38 -5.74 14.77
N GLN A 8 6.03 -4.69 14.27
CA GLN A 8 5.41 -3.38 14.08
C GLN A 8 4.31 -3.44 13.02
N LEU A 9 4.51 -4.18 11.92
CA LEU A 9 3.47 -4.38 10.90
C LEU A 9 2.25 -5.11 11.47
N VAL A 10 2.47 -6.16 12.27
CA VAL A 10 1.38 -6.90 12.93
C VAL A 10 0.60 -5.97 13.88
N LYS A 11 1.31 -5.19 14.71
CA LYS A 11 0.69 -4.18 15.61
C LYS A 11 -0.12 -3.15 14.84
N ALA A 12 0.42 -2.63 13.74
CA ALA A 12 -0.30 -1.68 12.89
C ALA A 12 -1.59 -2.31 12.34
N ILE A 13 -1.52 -3.53 11.78
CA ILE A 13 -2.66 -4.27 11.22
C ILE A 13 -3.77 -4.46 12.25
N LEU A 14 -3.45 -4.91 13.46
CA LEU A 14 -4.45 -5.07 14.51
C LEU A 14 -5.04 -3.75 14.99
N SER A 15 -4.20 -2.71 15.11
CA SER A 15 -4.66 -1.35 15.45
C SER A 15 -5.64 -0.82 14.39
N GLY A 16 -5.37 -1.05 13.11
CA GLY A 16 -6.28 -0.67 12.03
C GLY A 16 -7.61 -1.42 12.09
N TYR A 17 -7.59 -2.72 12.40
CA TYR A 17 -8.81 -3.50 12.59
C TYR A 17 -9.67 -2.90 13.71
N GLN A 18 -9.06 -2.64 14.87
CA GLN A 18 -9.74 -2.05 16.01
C GLN A 18 -10.29 -0.66 15.70
N LYS A 19 -9.51 0.18 15.01
CA LYS A 19 -9.91 1.55 14.68
C LYS A 19 -11.12 1.58 13.74
N VAL A 20 -11.13 0.74 12.71
CA VAL A 20 -12.17 0.76 11.66
C VAL A 20 -13.45 0.07 12.11
N LEU A 21 -13.35 -0.99 12.92
CA LEU A 21 -14.51 -1.79 13.31
C LEU A 21 -15.00 -1.52 14.72
N GLY A 22 -14.27 -0.72 15.50
CA GLY A 22 -14.61 -0.38 16.88
C GLY A 22 -14.56 -1.58 17.84
N LYS A 23 -13.93 -2.68 17.43
CA LYS A 23 -13.85 -3.92 18.22
C LYS A 23 -12.49 -4.59 18.08
N THR A 24 -12.09 -5.31 19.11
CA THR A 24 -10.92 -6.19 19.07
C THR A 24 -11.27 -7.52 18.38
N VAL A 25 -10.26 -8.23 17.91
CA VAL A 25 -10.38 -9.60 17.42
C VAL A 25 -9.63 -10.53 18.37
N ASP A 26 -10.15 -11.74 18.56
CA ASP A 26 -9.40 -12.79 19.24
C ASP A 26 -8.22 -13.21 18.36
N ILE A 27 -7.05 -12.65 18.65
CA ILE A 27 -5.82 -12.88 17.90
C ILE A 27 -5.20 -14.26 18.16
N GLU A 28 -5.58 -14.92 19.25
CA GLU A 28 -5.09 -16.26 19.58
C GLU A 28 -5.63 -17.29 18.60
N ALA A 29 -6.90 -17.12 18.18
CA ALA A 29 -7.53 -17.92 17.13
C ALA A 29 -6.76 -17.91 15.79
N PHE A 30 -5.94 -16.87 15.55
CA PHE A 30 -5.12 -16.74 14.34
C PHE A 30 -3.65 -17.08 14.57
N GLY A 31 -3.24 -17.42 15.80
CA GLY A 31 -1.83 -17.62 16.16
C GLY A 31 -1.02 -16.32 16.17
N LEU A 32 -1.67 -15.18 16.43
CA LEU A 32 -1.07 -13.84 16.50
C LEU A 32 -0.84 -13.34 17.94
N SER A 33 -0.92 -14.23 18.94
CA SER A 33 -0.77 -13.87 20.36
C SER A 33 0.59 -13.23 20.66
N TYR A 34 0.57 -12.04 21.27
CA TYR A 34 1.77 -11.25 21.59
C TYR A 34 2.64 -11.88 22.68
N HIS A 35 2.04 -12.58 23.64
CA HIS A 35 2.78 -13.18 24.76
C HIS A 35 3.79 -14.24 24.33
N ILE A 36 3.60 -14.88 23.18
CA ILE A 36 4.52 -15.89 22.63
C ILE A 36 5.78 -15.24 22.03
N TYR A 37 5.73 -13.97 21.62
CA TYR A 37 6.79 -13.35 20.81
C TYR A 37 7.42 -12.08 21.41
N GLU A 38 6.73 -11.39 22.33
CA GLU A 38 7.29 -10.27 23.11
C GLU A 38 8.52 -10.67 23.93
N GLN A 39 8.69 -11.96 24.22
CA GLN A 39 9.81 -12.42 25.02
C GLN A 39 11.12 -12.52 24.24
N ASN A 40 11.15 -12.64 22.90
CA ASN A 40 12.41 -12.94 22.19
C ASN A 40 12.54 -12.55 20.69
N SER A 41 11.57 -11.91 20.01
CA SER A 41 11.72 -11.69 18.56
C SER A 41 11.04 -10.44 17.99
N TYR A 42 11.78 -9.67 17.18
CA TYR A 42 11.28 -8.53 16.39
C TYR A 42 10.36 -8.94 15.22
N TYR A 43 10.14 -10.24 15.03
CA TYR A 43 9.53 -10.82 13.84
C TYR A 43 8.54 -11.95 14.17
N PHE A 44 7.48 -12.06 13.37
CA PHE A 44 6.41 -13.06 13.43
C PHE A 44 6.49 -14.00 12.22
N PRO A 45 6.10 -15.28 12.34
CA PRO A 45 5.81 -16.10 11.17
C PRO A 45 4.73 -15.44 10.30
N SER A 46 4.97 -15.33 9.00
CA SER A 46 4.06 -14.68 8.05
C SER A 46 2.70 -15.40 7.89
N LYS A 47 2.66 -16.72 8.06
CA LYS A 47 1.47 -17.55 7.81
C LYS A 47 0.26 -17.14 8.68
N PRO A 48 0.36 -17.02 10.02
CA PRO A 48 -0.67 -16.41 10.86
C PRO A 48 -1.25 -15.10 10.32
N LEU A 49 -0.36 -14.18 9.93
CA LEU A 49 -0.77 -12.87 9.41
C LEU A 49 -1.53 -13.00 8.08
N ILE A 50 -1.07 -13.86 7.17
CA ILE A 50 -1.75 -14.12 5.89
C ILE A 50 -3.16 -14.70 6.13
N VAL A 51 -3.31 -15.62 7.07
CA VAL A 51 -4.63 -16.18 7.43
C VAL A 51 -5.55 -15.09 7.96
N PHE A 52 -5.05 -14.21 8.82
CA PHE A 52 -5.82 -13.08 9.33
C PHE A 52 -6.22 -12.10 8.21
N LEU A 53 -5.30 -11.71 7.34
CA LEU A 53 -5.59 -10.84 6.19
C LEU A 53 -6.64 -11.48 5.27
N ASN A 54 -6.54 -12.77 4.98
CA ASN A 54 -7.56 -13.48 4.22
C ASN A 54 -8.92 -13.44 4.91
N PHE A 55 -8.99 -13.65 6.23
CA PHE A 55 -10.23 -13.49 7.00
C PHE A 55 -10.83 -12.10 6.81
N LEU A 56 -10.02 -11.03 6.84
CA LEU A 56 -10.52 -9.67 6.59
C LEU A 56 -11.12 -9.51 5.20
N HIS A 57 -10.44 -10.00 4.17
CA HIS A 57 -10.94 -9.94 2.78
C HIS A 57 -12.26 -10.69 2.56
N HIS A 58 -12.53 -11.73 3.34
CA HIS A 58 -13.78 -12.50 3.25
C HIS A 58 -14.92 -11.95 4.11
N THR A 59 -14.61 -11.15 5.13
CA THR A 59 -15.60 -10.73 6.14
C THR A 59 -15.95 -9.26 6.11
N LEU A 60 -15.04 -8.42 5.61
CA LEU A 60 -15.25 -6.98 5.56
C LEU A 60 -15.90 -6.56 4.25
N SER A 61 -16.80 -5.58 4.32
CA SER A 61 -17.32 -4.91 3.12
C SER A 61 -16.19 -4.16 2.39
N THR A 62 -16.39 -3.89 1.10
CA THR A 62 -15.47 -3.09 0.28
C THR A 62 -15.06 -1.78 0.94
N LYS A 63 -16.02 -1.05 1.52
CA LYS A 63 -15.75 0.22 2.23
C LYS A 63 -14.87 -0.01 3.46
N GLN A 64 -15.19 -1.01 4.29
CA GLN A 64 -14.39 -1.32 5.48
C GLN A 64 -12.98 -1.77 5.11
N LEU A 65 -12.78 -2.50 4.03
CA LEU A 65 -11.46 -2.85 3.52
C LEU A 65 -10.68 -1.60 3.10
N VAL A 66 -11.31 -0.68 2.38
CA VAL A 66 -10.69 0.58 1.96
C VAL A 66 -10.31 1.43 3.17
N ASP A 67 -11.21 1.60 4.14
CA ASP A 67 -10.96 2.35 5.37
C ASP A 67 -9.82 1.70 6.18
N PHE A 68 -9.82 0.36 6.27
CA PHE A 68 -8.78 -0.42 6.95
C PHE A 68 -7.41 -0.20 6.32
N TYR A 69 -7.26 -0.44 5.02
CA TYR A 69 -5.96 -0.27 4.36
C TYR A 69 -5.53 1.19 4.30
N THR A 70 -6.46 2.14 4.16
CA THR A 70 -6.15 3.57 4.24
C THR A 70 -5.52 3.92 5.58
N TYR A 71 -6.07 3.39 6.69
CA TYR A 71 -5.51 3.60 8.01
C TYR A 71 -4.09 3.03 8.12
N ILE A 72 -3.89 1.78 7.72
CA ILE A 72 -2.56 1.13 7.77
C ILE A 72 -1.54 1.88 6.92
N ILE A 73 -1.92 2.29 5.71
CA ILE A 73 -1.03 2.99 4.79
C ILE A 73 -0.61 4.34 5.39
N ASN A 74 -1.55 5.16 5.85
CA ASN A 74 -1.27 6.50 6.36
C ASN A 74 -0.53 6.50 7.69
N ASN A 75 -0.83 5.56 8.58
CA ASN A 75 -0.31 5.57 9.96
C ASN A 75 0.92 4.67 10.15
N PHE A 76 1.21 3.77 9.20
CA PHE A 76 2.35 2.87 9.28
C PHE A 76 3.20 2.87 8.01
N ALA A 77 2.63 2.51 6.86
CA ALA A 77 3.43 2.30 5.66
C ALA A 77 4.13 3.58 5.18
N ILE A 78 3.40 4.68 4.99
CA ILE A 78 3.98 5.94 4.53
C ILE A 78 5.02 6.48 5.53
N PRO A 79 4.73 6.60 6.85
CA PRO A 79 5.75 6.99 7.82
C PRO A 79 6.99 6.09 7.81
N HIS A 80 6.81 4.77 7.68
CA HIS A 80 7.92 3.82 7.64
C HIS A 80 8.82 4.02 6.42
N TYR A 81 8.25 4.33 5.26
CA TYR A 81 9.00 4.67 4.05
C TYR A 81 9.69 6.03 4.18
N LEU A 82 8.99 7.06 4.67
CA LEU A 82 9.56 8.39 4.85
C LEU A 82 10.76 8.38 5.82
N ALA A 83 10.70 7.58 6.88
CA ALA A 83 11.81 7.41 7.83
C ALA A 83 13.07 6.77 7.21
N GLN A 84 12.96 6.18 6.02
CA GLN A 84 14.08 5.56 5.28
C GLN A 84 14.59 6.44 4.14
N CYS A 85 13.90 7.54 3.83
CA CYS A 85 14.40 8.51 2.88
C CYS A 85 15.62 9.21 3.47
N SER A 86 16.73 9.23 2.73
CA SER A 86 17.96 9.95 3.12
C SER A 86 17.79 11.47 3.21
N SER A 87 16.75 12.01 2.59
CA SER A 87 16.42 13.43 2.57
C SER A 87 14.95 13.63 2.23
N LYS A 88 14.43 14.80 2.59
CA LYS A 88 13.09 15.25 2.22
C LYS A 88 12.92 15.25 0.69
N PRO A 89 11.89 14.59 0.14
CA PRO A 89 11.60 14.67 -1.29
C PRO A 89 11.20 16.10 -1.69
N THR A 90 11.78 16.60 -2.77
CA THR A 90 11.56 17.97 -3.27
C THR A 90 10.23 18.10 -4.01
N ASN A 91 9.92 17.14 -4.88
CA ASN A 91 8.69 17.06 -5.65
C ASN A 91 8.15 15.62 -5.71
N VAL A 92 6.99 15.43 -6.35
CA VAL A 92 6.35 14.11 -6.48
C VAL A 92 7.28 13.11 -7.19
N ARG A 93 7.96 13.51 -8.26
CA ARG A 93 8.90 12.65 -9.00
C ARG A 93 10.00 12.10 -8.09
N ASP A 94 10.69 12.98 -7.38
CA ASP A 94 11.74 12.62 -6.42
C ASP A 94 11.18 11.69 -5.32
N SER A 95 9.98 11.97 -4.81
CA SER A 95 9.34 11.12 -3.81
C SER A 95 9.05 9.70 -4.33
N LEU A 96 8.64 9.56 -5.59
CA LEU A 96 8.33 8.28 -6.20
C LEU A 96 9.60 7.49 -6.47
N GLN A 97 10.69 8.15 -6.91
CA GLN A 97 11.99 7.53 -7.09
C GLN A 97 12.51 6.95 -5.77
N LYS A 98 12.49 7.73 -4.68
CA LYS A 98 12.86 7.27 -3.33
C LYS A 98 11.99 6.09 -2.87
N MET A 99 10.68 6.16 -3.07
CA MET A 99 9.76 5.08 -2.73
C MET A 99 10.07 3.79 -3.50
N ILE A 100 10.36 3.88 -4.80
CA ILE A 100 10.73 2.74 -5.65
C ILE A 100 12.05 2.12 -5.18
N GLU A 101 13.05 2.93 -4.85
CA GLU A 101 14.35 2.46 -4.35
C GLU A 101 14.21 1.69 -3.03
N ILE A 102 13.45 2.23 -2.07
CA ILE A 102 13.16 1.57 -0.80
C ILE A 102 12.39 0.27 -1.04
N SER A 103 11.37 0.30 -1.91
CA SER A 103 10.55 -0.88 -2.26
C SER A 103 11.39 -2.00 -2.85
N ARG A 104 12.40 -1.68 -3.68
CA ARG A 104 13.29 -2.68 -4.29
C ARG A 104 14.08 -3.47 -3.24
N ILE A 105 14.41 -2.85 -2.10
CA ILE A 105 15.12 -3.52 -1.00
C ILE A 105 14.15 -4.32 -0.14
N GLN A 106 13.00 -3.75 0.21
CA GLN A 106 12.05 -4.38 1.13
C GLN A 106 11.17 -5.46 0.49
N ALA A 107 10.83 -5.31 -0.78
CA ALA A 107 9.91 -6.17 -1.52
C ALA A 107 10.47 -6.50 -2.92
N PRO A 108 11.64 -7.18 -3.01
CA PRO A 108 12.32 -7.41 -4.29
C PRO A 108 11.53 -8.23 -5.31
N SER A 109 10.53 -9.00 -4.86
CA SER A 109 9.61 -9.76 -5.71
C SER A 109 8.49 -8.92 -6.33
N ALA A 110 8.22 -7.73 -5.80
CA ALA A 110 7.15 -6.83 -6.23
C ALA A 110 7.76 -5.53 -6.78
N GLN A 111 8.51 -5.64 -7.89
CA GLN A 111 9.21 -4.51 -8.46
C GLN A 111 8.22 -3.46 -8.96
N ILE A 112 8.52 -2.19 -8.64
CA ILE A 112 7.75 -1.04 -9.10
C ILE A 112 8.59 -0.27 -10.11
N THR A 113 8.02 0.06 -11.26
CA THR A 113 8.65 0.93 -12.26
C THR A 113 7.83 2.18 -12.49
N LEU A 114 8.50 3.27 -12.85
CA LEU A 114 7.90 4.53 -13.28
C LEU A 114 8.11 4.67 -14.80
N GLU A 115 7.01 4.86 -15.54
CA GLU A 115 7.01 5.16 -16.97
C GLU A 115 6.23 6.44 -17.24
N GLU A 116 6.64 7.22 -18.23
CA GLU A 116 6.06 8.53 -18.49
C GLU A 116 5.73 8.72 -19.96
N ASN A 117 4.51 9.18 -20.21
CA ASN A 117 4.05 9.68 -21.50
C ASN A 117 3.73 11.18 -21.37
N SER A 118 3.33 11.82 -22.48
CA SER A 118 2.98 13.25 -22.52
C SER A 118 1.97 13.66 -21.45
N ASP A 119 0.94 12.85 -21.23
CA ASP A 119 -0.22 13.22 -20.41
C ASP A 119 -0.31 12.47 -19.08
N ILE A 120 0.20 11.24 -19.05
CA ILE A 120 0.07 10.31 -17.93
C ILE A 120 1.43 9.69 -17.61
N PHE A 121 1.77 9.63 -16.33
CA PHE A 121 2.80 8.74 -15.82
C PHE A 121 2.16 7.52 -15.18
N TRP A 122 2.87 6.40 -15.25
CA TRP A 122 2.43 5.08 -14.83
C TRP A 122 3.39 4.52 -13.80
N LEU A 123 2.85 4.15 -12.64
CA LEU A 123 3.53 3.27 -11.70
C LEU A 123 3.05 1.85 -11.95
N LYS A 124 3.95 0.96 -12.39
CA LYS A 124 3.64 -0.44 -12.68
C LYS A 124 4.26 -1.34 -11.64
N ARG A 125 3.51 -2.30 -11.13
CA ARG A 125 4.01 -3.32 -10.20
C ARG A 125 4.01 -4.69 -10.87
N THR A 126 5.12 -5.41 -10.76
CA THR A 126 5.20 -6.83 -11.12
C THR A 126 4.26 -7.66 -10.27
N GLN A 127 3.70 -8.73 -10.84
CA GLN A 127 2.96 -9.71 -10.05
C GLN A 127 3.86 -10.29 -8.95
N VAL A 128 3.32 -10.38 -7.74
CA VAL A 128 4.07 -10.88 -6.58
C VAL A 128 4.13 -12.41 -6.59
N ILE A 129 3.05 -13.07 -7.03
CA ILE A 129 2.98 -14.54 -7.15
C ILE A 129 2.30 -14.91 -8.47
N HIS A 130 3.03 -15.59 -9.35
CA HIS A 130 2.46 -16.08 -10.61
C HIS A 130 1.44 -17.20 -10.36
N GLY A 131 0.25 -17.08 -10.97
CA GLY A 131 -0.78 -18.11 -10.95
C GLY A 131 -1.74 -18.11 -9.77
N LEU A 132 -1.64 -17.13 -8.86
CA LEU A 132 -2.61 -16.90 -7.78
C LEU A 132 -3.39 -15.59 -8.00
N ASP A 133 -4.56 -15.50 -7.37
CA ASP A 133 -5.32 -14.26 -7.30
C ASP A 133 -4.59 -13.25 -6.40
N ASP A 134 -3.91 -12.28 -7.02
CA ASP A 134 -3.16 -11.23 -6.33
C ASP A 134 -4.01 -9.97 -6.06
N THR A 135 -5.35 -10.09 -6.18
CA THR A 135 -6.31 -8.98 -5.98
C THR A 135 -6.05 -8.19 -4.70
N PRO A 136 -5.89 -8.81 -3.51
CA PRO A 136 -5.61 -8.07 -2.28
C PRO A 136 -4.39 -7.18 -2.40
N SER A 137 -3.30 -7.72 -2.96
CA SER A 137 -2.04 -7.01 -3.10
C SER A 137 -2.14 -5.91 -4.16
N ASP A 138 -2.83 -6.17 -5.26
CA ASP A 138 -3.05 -5.19 -6.34
C ASP A 138 -3.86 -4.00 -5.82
N PHE A 139 -4.90 -4.27 -5.04
CA PHE A 139 -5.71 -3.23 -4.41
C PHE A 139 -4.88 -2.38 -3.44
N VAL A 140 -4.10 -3.02 -2.57
CA VAL A 140 -3.20 -2.32 -1.64
C VAL A 140 -2.20 -1.46 -2.41
N PHE A 141 -1.65 -1.95 -3.53
CA PHE A 141 -0.74 -1.17 -4.37
C PHE A 141 -1.42 0.08 -4.95
N VAL A 142 -2.61 -0.08 -5.54
CA VAL A 142 -3.39 1.04 -6.10
C VAL A 142 -3.66 2.10 -5.03
N LEU A 143 -4.12 1.67 -3.85
CA LEU A 143 -4.44 2.56 -2.75
C LEU A 143 -3.17 3.22 -2.18
N PHE A 144 -2.07 2.48 -2.08
CA PHE A 144 -0.79 3.00 -1.61
C PHE A 144 -0.27 4.11 -2.51
N VAL A 145 -0.28 3.93 -3.83
CA VAL A 145 0.15 4.97 -4.78
C VAL A 145 -0.68 6.24 -4.62
N GLN A 146 -2.01 6.11 -4.53
CA GLN A 146 -2.89 7.26 -4.35
C GLN A 146 -2.58 7.99 -3.04
N LEU A 147 -2.51 7.25 -1.93
CA LEU A 147 -2.29 7.83 -0.61
C LEU A 147 -0.89 8.43 -0.49
N TRP A 148 0.12 7.82 -1.08
CA TRP A 148 1.48 8.37 -1.16
C TRP A 148 1.46 9.77 -1.77
N ILE A 149 0.89 9.91 -2.97
CA ILE A 149 0.81 11.20 -3.67
C ILE A 149 -0.05 12.19 -2.89
N ASN A 150 -1.15 11.74 -2.28
CA ASN A 150 -1.98 12.59 -1.44
C ASN A 150 -1.19 13.15 -0.24
N THR A 151 -0.37 12.32 0.39
CA THR A 151 0.50 12.72 1.50
C THR A 151 1.56 13.70 1.03
N MET A 152 2.21 13.46 -0.11
CA MET A 152 3.20 14.38 -0.66
C MET A 152 2.60 15.75 -0.98
N LEU A 153 1.35 15.82 -1.43
CA LEU A 153 0.70 17.06 -1.88
C LEU A 153 -0.23 17.71 -0.85
N GLY A 154 -0.46 17.06 0.30
CA GLY A 154 -1.37 17.54 1.33
C GLY A 154 -2.85 17.60 0.88
N LYS A 155 -3.21 16.94 -0.21
CA LYS A 155 -4.58 16.99 -0.78
C LYS A 155 -4.92 15.70 -1.52
N ALA A 156 -6.21 15.40 -1.58
CA ALA A 156 -6.70 14.25 -2.31
C ALA A 156 -6.50 14.43 -3.83
N VAL A 157 -5.96 13.39 -4.46
CA VAL A 157 -5.80 13.26 -5.91
C VAL A 157 -6.55 12.00 -6.34
N LYS A 158 -7.25 12.08 -7.47
CA LYS A 158 -7.88 10.91 -8.08
C LYS A 158 -6.92 10.24 -9.04
N ILE A 159 -6.93 8.91 -9.04
CA ILE A 159 -6.23 8.13 -10.04
C ILE A 159 -6.92 8.37 -11.39
N HIS A 160 -6.13 8.61 -12.43
CA HIS A 160 -6.65 8.85 -13.77
C HIS A 160 -6.99 7.53 -14.48
N LYS A 161 -6.12 6.51 -14.36
CA LYS A 161 -6.34 5.18 -14.92
C LYS A 161 -5.75 4.08 -14.04
N ILE A 162 -6.36 2.90 -14.08
CA ILE A 162 -5.84 1.67 -13.49
C ILE A 162 -5.87 0.60 -14.58
N HIS A 163 -4.74 -0.07 -14.80
CA HIS A 163 -4.75 -1.35 -15.49
C HIS A 163 -4.49 -2.45 -14.48
N THR A 164 -5.22 -3.55 -14.58
CA THR A 164 -5.12 -4.63 -13.59
C THR A 164 -5.49 -5.98 -14.21
N PRO A 165 -4.80 -7.07 -13.82
CA PRO A 165 -5.24 -8.42 -14.17
C PRO A 165 -6.41 -8.90 -13.29
N SER A 166 -6.79 -8.12 -12.27
CA SER A 166 -7.68 -8.53 -11.18
C SER A 166 -9.08 -7.93 -11.35
N LYS A 167 -10.05 -8.75 -11.77
CA LYS A 167 -11.43 -8.28 -12.06
C LYS A 167 -12.17 -7.76 -10.81
N SER A 168 -11.90 -8.33 -9.66
CA SER A 168 -12.38 -7.91 -8.33
C SER A 168 -11.90 -6.51 -7.94
N LEU A 169 -10.83 -6.01 -8.56
CA LEU A 169 -10.32 -4.67 -8.34
C LEU A 169 -11.20 -3.60 -9.00
N PHE A 170 -12.12 -3.95 -9.90
CA PHE A 170 -13.09 -3.00 -10.44
C PHE A 170 -13.98 -2.39 -9.35
N THR A 171 -14.43 -3.19 -8.38
CA THR A 171 -15.28 -2.71 -7.29
C THR A 171 -14.48 -1.87 -6.28
N LEU A 172 -13.24 -2.27 -5.99
CA LEU A 172 -12.38 -1.60 -5.01
C LEU A 172 -11.73 -0.33 -5.58
N GLY A 173 -11.20 -0.41 -6.79
CA GLY A 173 -10.59 0.70 -7.52
C GLY A 173 -11.60 1.77 -7.94
N ALA A 174 -12.90 1.44 -8.02
CA ALA A 174 -13.94 2.43 -8.31
C ALA A 174 -13.94 3.61 -7.34
N LEU A 175 -13.47 3.41 -6.10
CA LEU A 175 -13.42 4.46 -5.08
C LEU A 175 -12.20 5.39 -5.26
N THR A 176 -11.17 4.93 -5.96
CA THR A 176 -9.89 5.63 -6.10
C THR A 176 -9.78 6.45 -7.40
N VAL A 177 -10.56 6.10 -8.43
CA VAL A 177 -10.61 6.77 -9.73
C VAL A 177 -11.73 7.83 -9.83
N THR A 178 -11.77 8.55 -10.96
CA THR A 178 -12.80 9.56 -11.25
C THR A 178 -14.03 8.93 -11.90
N ASN A 179 -13.83 8.10 -12.93
CA ASN A 179 -14.90 7.38 -13.62
C ASN A 179 -14.58 5.87 -13.71
N PRO A 180 -15.11 5.05 -12.80
CA PRO A 180 -14.80 3.61 -12.73
C PRO A 180 -15.06 2.81 -14.01
N GLN A 181 -16.04 3.23 -14.82
CA GLN A 181 -16.41 2.52 -16.04
C GLN A 181 -15.39 2.69 -17.16
N THR A 182 -14.71 3.83 -17.19
CA THR A 182 -13.77 4.18 -18.25
C THR A 182 -12.31 4.16 -17.81
N ASP A 183 -12.05 4.23 -16.51
CA ASP A 183 -10.72 4.46 -15.98
C ASP A 183 -10.06 3.17 -15.46
N ILE A 184 -10.81 2.07 -15.34
CA ILE A 184 -10.27 0.76 -14.91
C ILE A 184 -10.34 -0.22 -16.09
N HIS A 185 -9.18 -0.73 -16.49
CA HIS A 185 -9.05 -1.64 -17.62
C HIS A 185 -8.42 -2.96 -17.22
N TYR A 186 -8.95 -4.05 -17.78
CA TYR A 186 -8.32 -5.35 -17.66
C TYR A 186 -7.05 -5.42 -18.52
N GLN A 187 -5.92 -5.76 -17.91
CA GLN A 187 -4.66 -6.00 -18.60
C GLN A 187 -3.95 -7.19 -17.97
N LYS A 188 -3.53 -8.16 -18.79
CA LYS A 188 -2.76 -9.30 -18.30
C LYS A 188 -1.36 -8.85 -17.85
N GLY A 189 -0.89 -9.43 -16.75
CA GLY A 189 0.51 -9.37 -16.31
C GLY A 189 0.80 -8.40 -15.17
N PHE A 190 0.40 -7.13 -15.28
CA PHE A 190 0.82 -6.09 -14.33
C PHE A 190 -0.37 -5.27 -13.83
N THR A 191 -0.28 -4.82 -12.58
CA THR A 191 -1.14 -3.74 -12.09
C THR A 191 -0.41 -2.43 -12.27
N SER A 192 -1.05 -1.45 -12.91
CA SER A 192 -0.50 -0.13 -13.15
C SER A 192 -1.45 0.98 -12.78
N VAL A 193 -0.92 2.01 -12.14
CA VAL A 193 -1.64 3.21 -11.72
C VAL A 193 -1.17 4.39 -12.55
N GLY A 194 -2.07 4.98 -13.31
CA GLY A 194 -1.84 6.13 -14.16
C GLY A 194 -2.35 7.41 -13.50
N LEU A 195 -1.50 8.43 -13.37
CA LEU A 195 -1.88 9.78 -12.96
C LEU A 195 -1.30 10.81 -13.92
N LEU A 196 -1.83 12.04 -13.87
CA LEU A 196 -1.42 13.11 -14.78
C LEU A 196 0.07 13.48 -14.60
N THR A 197 0.81 13.56 -15.71
CA THR A 197 2.24 13.96 -15.73
C THR A 197 2.47 15.32 -15.05
N SER A 198 1.50 16.23 -15.12
CA SER A 198 1.52 17.53 -14.42
C SER A 198 1.67 17.46 -12.89
N LEU A 199 1.46 16.29 -12.27
CA LEU A 199 1.68 16.10 -10.84
C LEU A 199 3.15 15.88 -10.49
N LEU A 200 3.97 15.35 -11.40
CA LEU A 200 5.35 14.94 -11.12
C LEU A 200 6.23 16.10 -10.63
N GLU A 201 6.03 17.28 -11.22
CA GLU A 201 6.81 18.49 -10.91
C GLU A 201 6.23 19.31 -9.76
N ARG A 202 5.13 18.85 -9.13
CA ARG A 202 4.57 19.56 -7.97
C ARG A 202 5.45 19.35 -6.75
N GLU A 203 5.78 20.44 -6.08
CA GLU A 203 6.53 20.45 -4.83
C GLU A 203 5.79 19.69 -3.73
N THR A 204 6.54 18.99 -2.88
CA THR A 204 5.94 18.31 -1.73
C THR A 204 5.62 19.31 -0.62
N THR A 205 4.52 19.06 0.08
CA THR A 205 4.07 19.84 1.24
C THR A 205 4.43 19.15 2.56
N LEU A 206 5.35 18.19 2.54
CA LEU A 206 5.74 17.46 3.75
C LEU A 206 6.38 18.42 4.76
N PRO A 207 6.08 18.31 6.06
CA PRO A 207 6.80 19.07 7.08
C PRO A 207 8.24 18.58 7.20
N ASN A 208 9.15 19.48 7.57
CA ASN A 208 10.57 19.16 7.73
C ASN A 208 10.82 18.24 8.94
N GLU A 209 9.93 18.26 9.94
CA GLU A 209 9.98 17.45 11.16
C GLU A 209 10.18 15.95 10.90
N TYR A 210 9.71 15.42 9.76
CA TYR A 210 9.94 14.02 9.38
C TYR A 210 11.41 13.68 9.09
N PHE A 211 12.26 14.69 8.87
CA PHE A 211 13.62 14.55 8.36
C PHE A 211 14.66 15.25 9.24
N GLU A 212 14.25 15.93 10.32
CA GLU A 212 15.13 16.71 11.21
C GLU A 212 16.04 15.84 12.10
N ASN A 213 15.84 14.51 12.12
CA ASN A 213 16.64 13.54 12.88
C ASN A 213 17.50 12.60 12.00
N LEU A 214 17.66 12.91 10.71
CA LEU A 214 18.55 12.20 9.77
C LEU A 214 19.95 12.84 9.77
#